data_AF-A0A5B0G9G8-F1
#
_entry.id   AF-A0A5B0G9G8-F1
#
_cell.length_a   1.000
_cell.length_b   1.000
_cell.length_c   1.000
_cell.angle_alpha   90.00
_cell.angle_beta   90.00
_cell.angle_gamma   90.00
#
_symmetry.space_group_name_H-M   'P 1'
#
loop_
_entity.id
_entity.type
_entity.pdbx_description
1 polymer ?
#
loop_
_entity_poly.entity_id
_entity_poly.type
_entity_poly.pdbx_seq_one_letter_code
_entity_poly.pdbx_strand_id
1 'polypeptide(L)' 'MKRQNTPKNWIDIAITVSGVEVTGSYTLDKDEWMTVRMNGGGSKPARGGLAADSVARMILGELYAEANRAKD' A
#
# COMPACT_ATOMS: atom_id res chain seq x y z
N MET A 1 -23.53 -15.63 -1.66
CA MET A 1 -23.55 -14.17 -1.39
C MET A 1 -22.59 -13.49 -2.36
N LYS A 2 -23.07 -12.69 -3.31
CA LYS A 2 -22.22 -11.96 -4.26
C LYS A 2 -21.53 -10.84 -3.48
N ARG A 3 -20.19 -10.85 -3.38
CA ARG A 3 -19.43 -9.72 -2.78
C ARG A 3 -19.80 -8.48 -3.57
N GLN A 4 -20.59 -7.58 -2.97
CA GLN A 4 -20.78 -6.25 -3.51
C GLN A 4 -19.38 -5.63 -3.56
N ASN A 5 -18.86 -5.40 -4.78
CA ASN A 5 -17.71 -4.55 -5.01
C ASN A 5 -18.14 -3.12 -4.66
N THR A 6 -18.23 -2.80 -3.37
CA THR A 6 -18.21 -1.42 -2.94
C THR A 6 -16.93 -0.83 -3.53
N PRO A 7 -16.98 0.30 -4.27
CA PRO A 7 -15.79 0.91 -4.81
C PRO A 7 -14.82 1.14 -3.65
N LYS A 8 -13.71 0.40 -3.62
CA LYS A 8 -12.66 0.68 -2.65
C LYS A 8 -12.07 2.02 -3.06
N ASN A 9 -12.22 3.03 -2.19
CA ASN A 9 -11.61 4.33 -2.42
C ASN A 9 -10.09 4.16 -2.32
N TRP A 10 -9.41 4.17 -3.46
CA TRP A 10 -7.96 4.10 -3.50
C TRP A 10 -7.41 5.51 -3.34
N ILE A 11 -6.50 5.66 -2.38
CA ILE A 11 -5.80 6.90 -2.08
C ILE A 11 -4.38 6.73 -2.60
N ASP A 12 -3.99 7.56 -3.57
CA ASP A 12 -2.65 7.54 -4.14
C ASP A 12 -1.62 8.07 -3.15
N ILE A 13 -0.45 7.44 -3.13
CA ILE A 13 0.68 7.79 -2.25
C ILE A 13 2.00 7.65 -3.00
N ALA A 14 2.97 8.45 -2.57
CA ALA A 14 4.35 8.36 -3.03
C ALA A 14 5.31 8.52 -1.86
N ILE A 15 6.42 7.80 -1.91
CA ILE A 15 7.56 7.93 -0.98
C ILE A 15 8.86 7.98 -1.78
N THR A 16 9.91 8.51 -1.17
CA THR A 16 11.26 8.42 -1.73
C THR A 16 12.07 7.42 -0.92
N VAL A 17 12.55 6.35 -1.56
CA VAL A 17 13.42 5.34 -0.95
C VAL A 17 14.77 5.39 -1.67
N SER A 18 15.83 5.75 -0.94
CA SER A 18 17.21 5.83 -1.50
C SER A 18 17.31 6.66 -2.79
N GLY A 19 16.53 7.76 -2.89
CA GLY A 19 16.50 8.64 -4.07
C GLY A 19 15.60 8.16 -5.20
N VAL A 20 14.94 7.01 -5.07
CA VAL A 20 13.94 6.51 -6.03
C VAL A 20 12.54 6.86 -5.56
N GLU A 21 11.75 7.47 -6.43
CA GLU A 21 10.33 7.67 -6.18
C GLU A 21 9.58 6.33 -6.33
N VAL A 22 8.92 5.93 -5.25
CA VAL A 22 8.07 4.75 -5.21
C VAL A 22 6.65 5.23 -5.08
N THR A 23 5.83 4.89 -6.07
CA THR A 23 4.41 5.25 -6.10
C THR A 23 3.54 4.05 -5.82
N GLY A 24 2.37 4.30 -5.27
CA GLY A 24 1.40 3.28 -4.92
C GLY A 24 0.08 3.89 -4.54
N SER A 25 -0.77 3.06 -3.95
CA SER A 25 -2.04 3.52 -3.40
C SER A 25 -2.51 2.58 -2.31
N TYR A 26 -3.32 3.07 -1.40
CA TYR A 26 -3.93 2.25 -0.36
C TYR A 26 -5.45 2.42 -0.29
N THR A 27 -6.12 1.48 0.34
CA THR A 27 -7.56 1.54 0.65
C THR A 27 -7.72 1.47 2.15
N LEU A 28 -8.78 2.03 2.72
CA LEU A 28 -9.11 1.85 4.12
C LEU A 28 -10.57 1.45 4.22
N ASP A 29 -10.86 0.36 4.93
CA ASP A 29 -12.22 -0.05 5.23
C ASP A 29 -12.67 0.40 6.62
N LYS A 30 -13.93 0.09 6.94
CA LYS A 30 -14.58 0.50 8.20
C LYS A 30 -14.00 -0.21 9.42
N ASP A 31 -13.32 -1.34 9.21
CA ASP A 31 -12.69 -2.14 10.26
C ASP A 31 -11.20 -1.76 10.42
N GLU A 32 -10.81 -0.59 9.89
CA GLU A 32 -9.46 -0.05 9.89
C GLU A 32 -8.42 -0.91 9.14
N TRP A 33 -8.88 -1.90 8.38
CA TRP A 33 -8.02 -2.66 7.50
C TRP A 33 -7.74 -1.89 6.24
N MET A 34 -6.50 -2.02 5.78
CA MET A 34 -6.05 -1.44 4.54
C MET A 34 -5.38 -2.45 3.65
N THR A 35 -5.45 -2.20 2.35
CA THR A 35 -4.60 -2.85 1.35
C THR A 35 -3.74 -1.78 0.73
N VAL A 36 -2.42 -1.92 0.82
CA VAL A 36 -1.42 -1.05 0.18
C VAL A 36 -0.89 -1.78 -1.05
N ARG A 37 -0.86 -1.11 -2.21
CA ARG A 37 -0.25 -1.64 -3.43
C ARG A 37 0.85 -0.71 -3.92
N MET A 38 1.94 -1.28 -4.39
CA MET A 38 3.02 -0.56 -5.06
C MET A 38 2.84 -0.65 -6.58
N ASN A 39 3.03 0.44 -7.30
CA ASN A 39 3.06 0.43 -8.76
C ASN A 39 4.30 -0.33 -9.26
N GLY A 40 4.10 -1.31 -10.15
CA GLY A 40 5.18 -2.19 -10.61
C GLY A 40 5.70 -3.17 -9.55
N GLY A 41 4.91 -3.41 -8.48
CA GLY A 41 5.28 -4.33 -7.40
C GLY A 41 4.10 -5.11 -6.83
N GLY A 42 4.24 -5.52 -5.56
CA GLY A 42 3.25 -6.29 -4.83
C GLY A 42 2.21 -5.45 -4.09
N SER A 43 1.38 -6.14 -3.32
CA SER A 43 0.45 -5.53 -2.38
C SER A 43 0.49 -6.24 -1.04
N LYS A 44 0.30 -5.48 0.04
CA LYS A 44 0.25 -5.99 1.41
C LYS A 44 -0.99 -5.49 2.16
N PRO A 45 -1.66 -6.37 2.92
CA PRO A 45 -2.66 -5.93 3.89
C PRO A 45 -1.97 -5.36 5.13
N ALA A 46 -2.56 -4.34 5.74
CA ALA A 46 -2.09 -3.76 7.01
C ALA A 46 -3.29 -3.22 7.81
N ARG A 47 -3.07 -2.89 9.09
CA ARG A 47 -4.01 -2.12 9.89
C ARG A 47 -3.60 -0.65 9.86
N GLY A 48 -4.47 0.20 9.34
CA GLY A 48 -4.19 1.62 9.18
C GLY A 48 -4.61 2.46 10.38
N GLY A 49 -5.82 2.22 10.89
CA GLY A 49 -6.45 3.04 11.93
C GLY A 49 -6.31 4.53 11.66
N LEU A 50 -6.07 5.31 12.72
CA LEU A 50 -5.83 6.76 12.64
C LEU A 50 -4.51 7.13 11.94
N ALA A 51 -3.57 6.20 11.79
CA ALA A 51 -2.25 6.43 11.20
C ALA A 51 -2.13 5.85 9.77
N ALA A 52 -3.26 5.73 9.06
CA ALA A 52 -3.32 4.99 7.81
C ALA A 52 -2.30 5.44 6.76
N ASP A 53 -2.12 6.76 6.58
CA ASP A 53 -1.14 7.32 5.63
C ASP A 53 0.30 6.90 5.98
N SER A 54 0.71 7.06 7.25
CA SER A 54 2.05 6.68 7.72
C SER A 54 2.31 5.19 7.58
N VAL A 55 1.33 4.35 7.92
CA VAL A 55 1.42 2.90 7.74
C VAL A 55 1.54 2.56 6.26
N ALA A 56 0.74 3.18 5.39
CA ALA A 56 0.79 2.93 3.97
C ALA A 56 2.15 3.31 3.36
N ARG A 57 2.77 4.42 3.79
CA ARG A 57 4.14 4.80 3.41
C ARG A 57 5.17 3.77 3.87
N MET A 58 5.07 3.28 5.10
CA MET A 58 5.98 2.25 5.62
C MET A 58 5.88 0.96 4.80
N ILE A 59 4.66 0.48 4.55
CA ILE A 59 4.41 -0.73 3.76
C ILE A 59 4.86 -0.55 2.31
N LEU A 60 4.71 0.64 1.73
CA LEU A 60 5.20 0.93 0.39
C LEU A 60 6.74 0.82 0.30
N GLY A 61 7.45 1.21 1.35
CA GLY A 61 8.90 1.02 1.46
C GLY A 61 9.30 -0.45 1.58
N GLU A 62 8.55 -1.24 2.35
CA GLU A 62 8.78 -2.70 2.43
C GLU A 62 8.56 -3.40 1.09
N LEU A 63 7.47 -3.06 0.39
CA LEU A 63 7.16 -3.62 -0.94
C LEU A 63 8.27 -3.31 -1.95
N TYR A 64 8.86 -2.12 -1.86
CA TYR A 64 10.01 -1.75 -2.68
C TYR A 64 11.25 -2.57 -2.33
N ALA A 65 11.56 -2.74 -1.04
CA ALA A 65 12.68 -3.56 -0.60
C ALA A 65 12.54 -5.02 -1.05
N GLU A 66 11.34 -5.60 -0.95
CA GLU A 66 11.04 -6.96 -1.43
C GLU A 66 11.20 -7.09 -2.94
N ALA A 67 10.66 -6.14 -3.70
CA ALA A 67 10.74 -6.14 -5.16
C ALA A 67 12.18 -6.02 -5.69
N ASN A 68 13.06 -5.34 -4.96
CA ASN A 68 14.48 -5.26 -5.33
C ASN A 68 15.28 -6.46 -4.85
N ARG A 69 14.95 -7.05 -3.69
CA ARG A 69 15.59 -8.29 -3.23
C ARG A 69 15.29 -9.47 -4.15
N ALA A 70 14.12 -9.53 -4.79
CA ALA A 70 13.76 -10.59 -5.72
C ALA A 70 14.54 -10.53 -7.06
N LYS A 71 15.33 -9.48 -7.31
CA LYS A 71 16.14 -9.29 -8.52
C LYS A 71 17.61 -9.69 -8.34
N ASP A 72 18.03 -9.95 -7.11
CA ASP A 72 19.36 -10.44 -6.73
C ASP A 72 19.35 -11.98 -6.69
#